data_AF-A0ABD0PHT0-F1
#
_entry.id   AF-A0ABD0PHT0-F1
#
_cell.length_a   1.000
_cell.length_b   1.000
_cell.length_c   1.000
_cell.angle_alpha   90.00
_cell.angle_beta   90.00
_cell.angle_gamma   90.00
#
_symmetry.space_group_name_H-M   'P 1'
#
loop_
_entity.id
_entity.type
_entity.pdbx_description
1 polymer ?
#
loop_
_entity_poly.entity_id
_entity_poly.type
_entity_poly.pdbx_seq_one_letter_code
_entity_poly.pdbx_strand_id
1 'polypeptide(L)'
;RMYKYSGQSVCSLNAVTLLSAYQVEILEETGCQLDSGAPNPALWDKICVVNDLTLRSSHCVVQGCGRMMSLGVSGERALWLNLSGLCDMQKLEVMDAAYDPTKGLFGPALEKMRETSTFRKQEDEAFNLCLPRKQVPRPPSQPPQQGFAVAAAVRGRPVDARAVRPAH
;
A
#
# COMPACT_ATOMS: atom_id res chain seq x y z
N ARG A 1 -2.07 16.00 -7.49
CA ARG A 1 -0.99 16.38 -6.53
C ARG A 1 0.11 15.31 -6.45
N MET A 2 -0.23 14.03 -6.33
CA MET A 2 0.76 12.93 -6.30
C MET A 2 1.75 12.97 -7.49
N TYR A 3 1.24 13.05 -8.73
CA TYR A 3 2.08 13.18 -9.93
C TYR A 3 3.00 14.40 -9.93
N LYS A 4 2.55 15.53 -9.35
CA LYS A 4 3.38 16.73 -9.22
C LYS A 4 4.59 16.48 -8.33
N TYR A 5 4.39 15.86 -7.17
CA TYR A 5 5.50 15.55 -6.25
C TYR A 5 6.42 14.47 -6.80
N SER A 6 5.87 13.48 -7.52
CA SER A 6 6.65 12.48 -8.24
C SER A 6 7.53 13.14 -9.31
N GLY A 7 6.96 13.98 -10.18
CA GLY A 7 7.72 14.72 -11.19
C GLY A 7 8.83 15.59 -10.59
N GLN A 8 8.53 16.33 -9.52
CA GLN A 8 9.54 17.15 -8.83
C GLN A 8 10.66 16.29 -8.21
N SER A 9 10.32 15.13 -7.65
CA SER A 9 11.30 14.18 -7.12
C SER A 9 12.22 13.64 -8.22
N VAL A 10 11.65 13.26 -9.38
CA VAL A 10 12.42 12.80 -10.54
C VAL A 10 13.34 13.89 -11.09
N CYS A 11 12.88 15.14 -11.21
CA CYS A 11 13.74 16.25 -11.61
C CYS A 11 14.90 16.46 -10.64
N SER A 12 14.64 16.37 -9.33
CA SER A 12 15.67 16.48 -8.30
C SER A 12 16.67 15.32 -8.36
N LEU A 13 16.17 14.11 -8.63
CA LEU A 13 17.01 12.92 -8.79
C LEU A 13 17.92 13.03 -10.02
N ASN A 14 17.42 13.57 -11.13
CA ASN A 14 18.24 13.84 -12.31
C ASN A 14 19.40 14.82 -11.99
N ALA A 15 19.15 15.84 -11.18
CA ALA A 15 20.21 16.73 -10.72
C ALA A 15 21.25 16.00 -9.86
N VAL A 16 20.81 15.12 -8.94
CA VAL A 16 21.71 14.27 -8.14
C VAL A 16 22.58 13.41 -9.05
N THR A 17 22.02 12.77 -10.08
CA THR A 17 22.79 11.93 -11.01
C THR A 17 23.90 12.73 -11.72
N LEU A 18 23.59 13.93 -12.22
CA LEU A 18 24.58 14.78 -12.89
C LEU A 18 25.67 15.26 -11.91
N LEU A 19 25.28 15.67 -10.70
CA LEU A 19 26.22 16.10 -9.67
C LEU A 19 27.14 14.95 -9.21
N SER A 20 26.60 13.74 -9.07
CA SER A 20 27.40 12.56 -8.71
C SER A 20 28.38 12.17 -9.82
N ALA A 21 27.99 12.29 -11.09
CA ALA A 21 28.92 12.08 -12.20
C ALA A 21 30.06 13.11 -12.17
N TYR A 22 29.72 14.39 -12.00
CA TYR A 22 30.71 15.46 -11.87
C TYR A 22 31.60 15.29 -10.63
N GLN A 23 31.04 14.78 -9.52
CA GLN A 23 31.80 14.49 -8.31
C GLN A 23 32.89 13.45 -8.54
N VAL A 24 32.64 12.45 -9.40
CA VAL A 24 33.67 11.46 -9.77
C VAL A 24 34.81 12.12 -10.53
N GLU A 25 34.49 12.96 -11.52
CA GLU A 25 35.49 13.66 -12.33
C GLU A 25 36.41 14.57 -11.48
N ILE A 26 35.85 15.36 -10.57
CA ILE A 26 36.64 16.25 -9.71
C ILE A 26 37.48 15.49 -8.68
N LEU A 27 37.02 14.33 -8.22
CA LEU A 27 37.78 13.48 -7.30
C LEU A 27 38.96 12.81 -8.02
N GLU A 28 38.76 12.39 -9.27
CA GLU A 28 39.83 11.88 -10.12
C GLU A 28 40.90 12.96 -10.37
N GLU A 29 40.48 14.18 -10.75
CA GLU A 29 41.40 15.32 -10.94
C GLU A 29 42.19 15.62 -9.65
N THR A 30 41.51 15.58 -8.50
CA THR A 30 42.14 15.81 -7.19
C THR A 30 43.19 14.74 -6.88
N GLY A 31 42.92 13.47 -7.21
CA GLY A 31 43.87 12.37 -7.09
C GLY A 31 45.13 12.60 -7.94
N CYS A 32 44.96 12.92 -9.22
CA CYS A 32 46.09 13.22 -10.11
C CYS A 32 46.94 14.40 -9.61
N GLN A 33 46.32 15.47 -9.11
CA GLN A 33 47.05 16.63 -8.58
C GLN A 33 47.85 16.26 -7.33
N LEU A 34 47.28 15.43 -6.45
CA LEU A 34 47.96 14.94 -5.26
C LEU A 34 49.17 14.07 -5.62
N ASP A 35 49.01 13.15 -6.58
CA ASP A 35 50.10 12.29 -7.08
C ASP A 35 51.22 13.10 -7.76
N SER A 36 50.87 14.20 -8.44
CA SER A 36 51.82 15.11 -9.08
C SER A 36 52.55 16.05 -8.11
N GLY A 37 52.15 16.08 -6.82
CA GLY A 37 52.73 16.95 -5.80
C GLY A 37 52.36 18.44 -5.93
N ALA A 38 51.37 18.77 -6.77
CA ALA A 38 50.92 20.14 -7.01
C ALA A 38 49.42 20.29 -6.65
N PRO A 39 49.02 20.21 -5.38
CA PRO A 39 47.61 20.23 -5.01
C PRO A 39 46.95 21.59 -5.32
N ASN A 40 45.84 21.57 -6.04
CA ASN A 40 45.02 22.76 -6.29
C ASN A 40 43.95 22.94 -5.19
N PRO A 41 44.05 23.95 -4.31
CA PRO A 41 43.09 24.17 -3.23
C PRO A 41 41.68 24.50 -3.73
N ALA A 42 41.52 25.01 -4.96
CA ALA A 42 40.20 25.31 -5.52
C ALA A 42 39.36 24.06 -5.81
N LEU A 43 39.98 22.89 -5.97
CA LEU A 43 39.25 21.63 -6.16
C LEU A 43 38.49 21.22 -4.89
N TRP A 44 39.04 21.50 -3.70
CA TRP A 44 38.35 21.23 -2.44
C TRP A 44 37.07 22.05 -2.29
N ASP A 45 37.11 23.33 -2.65
CA ASP A 45 35.93 24.18 -2.63
C ASP A 45 34.84 23.66 -3.58
N LYS A 46 35.22 23.26 -4.80
CA LYS A 46 34.30 22.61 -5.75
C LYS A 46 33.69 21.33 -5.19
N ILE A 47 34.48 20.46 -4.56
CA ILE A 47 33.99 19.23 -3.92
C ILE A 47 32.95 19.57 -2.83
N CYS A 48 33.25 20.55 -1.98
CA CYS A 48 32.32 20.99 -0.94
C CYS A 48 31.00 21.52 -1.53
N VAL A 49 31.05 22.34 -2.58
CA VAL A 49 29.88 22.89 -3.26
C VAL A 49 29.04 21.79 -3.92
N VAL A 50 29.66 20.87 -4.66
CA VAL A 50 28.96 19.75 -5.32
C VAL A 50 28.30 18.83 -4.30
N ASN A 51 28.97 18.58 -3.16
CA ASN A 51 28.42 17.77 -2.08
C ASN A 51 27.21 18.45 -1.40
N ASP A 52 27.29 19.76 -1.11
CA ASP A 52 26.14 20.52 -0.57
C ASP A 52 24.95 20.49 -1.53
N LEU A 53 25.18 20.72 -2.83
CA LEU A 53 24.13 20.65 -3.86
C LEU A 53 23.52 19.25 -3.96
N THR A 54 24.33 18.20 -3.87
CA THR A 54 23.87 16.80 -3.88
C THR A 54 23.00 16.51 -2.67
N LEU A 55 23.41 16.94 -1.48
CA LEU A 55 22.63 16.75 -0.24
C LEU A 55 21.30 17.49 -0.29
N ARG A 56 21.28 18.75 -0.72
CA ARG A 56 20.03 19.53 -0.86
C ARG A 56 19.09 18.92 -1.89
N SER A 57 19.62 18.48 -3.03
CA SER A 57 18.82 17.84 -4.08
C SER A 57 18.26 16.49 -3.61
N SER A 58 19.07 15.68 -2.90
CA SER A 58 18.64 14.42 -2.30
C SER A 58 17.53 14.63 -1.26
N HIS A 59 17.64 15.68 -0.44
CA HIS A 59 16.57 16.05 0.48
C HIS A 59 15.26 16.35 -0.26
N CYS A 60 15.30 17.08 -1.37
CA CYS A 60 14.13 17.33 -2.22
C CYS A 60 13.51 16.04 -2.79
N VAL A 61 14.33 15.07 -3.20
CA VAL A 61 13.88 13.73 -3.64
C VAL A 61 13.10 13.04 -2.52
N VAL A 62 13.70 12.91 -1.33
CA VAL A 62 13.08 12.23 -0.18
C VAL A 62 11.79 12.93 0.24
N GLN A 63 11.78 14.26 0.29
CA GLN A 63 10.60 15.03 0.66
C GLN A 63 9.45 14.87 -0.37
N GLY A 64 9.78 14.84 -1.67
CA GLY A 64 8.82 14.56 -2.74
C GLY A 64 8.24 13.16 -2.64
N CYS A 65 9.09 12.15 -2.43
CA CYS A 65 8.68 10.76 -2.23
C CYS A 65 7.79 10.59 -0.98
N GLY A 66 8.16 11.21 0.14
CA GLY A 66 7.36 11.16 1.37
C GLY A 66 5.97 11.78 1.20
N ARG A 67 5.88 12.93 0.51
CA ARG A 67 4.58 13.54 0.18
C ARG A 67 3.73 12.68 -0.76
N MET A 68 4.35 12.02 -1.74
CA MET A 68 3.67 11.06 -2.61
C MET A 68 3.10 9.88 -1.81
N MET A 69 3.92 9.26 -0.95
CA MET A 69 3.50 8.13 -0.11
C MET A 69 2.37 8.53 0.84
N SER A 70 2.49 9.68 1.51
CA SER A 70 1.46 10.22 2.40
C SER A 70 0.11 10.43 1.69
N LEU A 71 0.13 10.97 0.46
CA LEU A 71 -1.08 11.09 -0.36
C LEU A 71 -1.65 9.72 -0.76
N GLY A 72 -0.80 8.72 -0.99
CA GLY A 72 -1.24 7.35 -1.27
C GLY A 72 -1.97 6.74 -0.07
N VAL A 73 -1.37 6.82 1.11
CA VAL A 73 -1.98 6.35 2.37
C VAL A 73 -3.32 7.06 2.63
N SER A 74 -3.37 8.38 2.48
CA SER A 74 -4.60 9.15 2.65
C SER A 74 -5.68 8.77 1.64
N GLY A 75 -5.31 8.57 0.37
CA GLY A 75 -6.23 8.15 -0.69
C GLY A 75 -6.82 6.76 -0.43
N GLU A 76 -5.98 5.79 -0.06
CA GLU A 76 -6.42 4.44 0.31
C GLU A 76 -7.37 4.47 1.51
N ARG A 77 -6.99 5.18 2.60
CA ARG A 77 -7.86 5.33 3.77
C ARG A 77 -9.22 5.92 3.40
N ALA A 78 -9.25 6.97 2.59
CA ALA A 78 -10.49 7.60 2.15
C ALA A 78 -11.38 6.63 1.37
N LEU A 79 -10.80 5.84 0.47
CA LEU A 79 -11.52 4.84 -0.32
C LEU A 79 -12.16 3.76 0.57
N TRP A 80 -11.38 3.17 1.47
CA TRP A 80 -11.87 2.16 2.41
C TRP A 80 -12.90 2.72 3.40
N LEU A 81 -12.69 3.94 3.92
CA LEU A 81 -13.64 4.59 4.82
C LEU A 81 -14.95 4.97 4.13
N ASN A 82 -14.94 5.29 2.83
CA ASN A 82 -16.17 5.52 2.07
C ASN A 82 -17.05 4.27 1.98
N LEU A 83 -16.43 3.08 1.99
CA LEU A 83 -17.13 1.80 2.03
C LEU A 83 -17.48 1.35 3.46
N SER A 84 -16.98 2.05 4.47
CA SER A 84 -17.29 1.75 5.87
C SER A 84 -18.64 2.36 6.26
N GLY A 85 -19.42 1.62 7.06
CA GLY A 85 -20.65 2.14 7.69
C GLY A 85 -20.40 3.11 8.86
N LEU A 86 -19.25 3.78 8.89
CA LEU A 86 -18.89 4.75 9.92
C LEU A 86 -19.56 6.10 9.66
N CYS A 87 -19.81 6.87 10.72
CA CYS A 87 -20.22 8.26 10.57
C CYS A 87 -19.02 9.15 10.23
N ASP A 88 -19.26 10.35 9.70
CA ASP A 88 -18.19 11.24 9.25
C ASP A 88 -17.21 11.64 10.37
N MET A 89 -17.71 11.79 11.60
CA MET A 89 -16.87 12.04 12.77
C MET A 89 -15.88 10.90 13.04
N GLN A 90 -16.34 9.64 12.93
CA GLN A 90 -15.49 8.46 13.10
C GLN A 90 -14.49 8.32 11.94
N LYS A 91 -14.90 8.64 10.71
CA LYS A 91 -14.01 8.62 9.54
C LYS A 91 -12.88 9.63 9.68
N LEU A 92 -13.16 10.84 10.18
CA LEU A 92 -12.16 11.88 10.39
C LEU A 92 -11.09 11.44 11.40
N GLU A 93 -11.51 10.84 12.52
CA GLU A 93 -10.59 10.32 13.53
C GLU A 93 -9.61 9.28 12.96
N VAL A 94 -10.11 8.38 12.11
CA VAL A 94 -9.30 7.33 11.47
C VAL A 94 -8.41 7.90 10.37
N MET A 95 -8.88 8.91 9.65
CA MET A 95 -8.13 9.55 8.56
C MET A 95 -6.88 10.27 9.10
N ASP A 96 -7.00 10.94 10.25
CA ASP A 96 -5.92 11.70 10.89
C ASP A 96 -4.95 10.85 11.73
N ALA A 97 -5.22 9.55 11.89
CA ALA A 97 -4.35 8.65 12.64
C ALA A 97 -2.92 8.61 12.07
N ALA A 98 -1.89 8.57 12.92
CA ALA A 98 -0.53 8.42 12.46
C ALA A 98 -0.35 7.12 11.64
N TYR A 99 0.47 7.16 10.59
CA TYR A 99 0.84 5.96 9.85
C TYR A 99 1.85 5.14 10.66
N ASP A 100 1.55 3.87 10.89
CA ASP A 100 2.44 2.93 11.56
C ASP A 100 2.69 1.72 10.63
N PRO A 101 3.93 1.53 10.13
CA PRO A 101 4.23 0.45 9.20
C PRO A 101 4.07 -0.96 9.81
N THR A 102 4.08 -1.09 11.14
CA THR A 102 3.90 -2.38 11.84
C THR A 102 2.43 -2.73 12.08
N LYS A 103 1.55 -1.72 12.07
CA LYS A 103 0.11 -1.85 12.32
C LYS A 103 -0.73 -1.68 11.05
N GLY A 104 -0.09 -1.40 9.92
CA GLY A 104 -0.73 -1.28 8.62
C GLY A 104 -1.44 0.06 8.39
N LEU A 105 -2.25 0.12 7.32
CA LEU A 105 -2.79 1.35 6.77
C LEU A 105 -3.53 2.22 7.81
N PHE A 106 -4.33 1.60 8.67
CA PHE A 106 -5.16 2.30 9.66
C PHE A 106 -4.49 2.45 11.03
N GLY A 107 -3.32 1.84 11.22
CA GLY A 107 -2.60 1.89 12.48
C GLY A 107 -3.46 1.41 13.67
N PRO A 108 -3.28 2.00 14.86
CA PRO A 108 -4.08 1.69 16.05
C PRO A 108 -5.59 1.95 15.90
N ALA A 109 -5.99 2.81 14.95
CA ALA A 109 -7.41 3.13 14.74
C ALA A 109 -8.22 1.91 14.28
N LEU A 110 -7.57 0.92 13.65
CA LEU A 110 -8.22 -0.33 13.24
C LEU A 110 -8.74 -1.13 14.43
N GLU A 111 -7.96 -1.24 15.51
CA GLU A 111 -8.37 -1.98 16.70
C GLU A 111 -9.55 -1.27 17.38
N LYS A 112 -9.51 0.06 17.49
CA LYS A 112 -10.64 0.85 18.00
C LYS A 112 -11.91 0.66 17.17
N MET A 113 -11.78 0.66 15.83
CA MET A 113 -12.89 0.38 14.92
C MET A 113 -13.44 -1.04 15.11
N ARG A 114 -12.56 -2.02 15.29
CA ARG A 114 -12.92 -3.42 15.52
C ARG A 114 -13.69 -3.58 16.83
N GLU A 115 -13.20 -3.01 17.92
CA GLU A 115 -13.87 -3.00 19.23
C GLU A 115 -15.27 -2.37 19.12
N THR A 116 -15.36 -1.20 18.49
CA THR A 116 -16.64 -0.50 18.28
C THR A 116 -17.61 -1.36 17.46
N SER A 117 -17.12 -2.03 16.41
CA SER A 117 -17.94 -2.93 15.60
C SER A 117 -18.41 -4.15 16.39
N THR A 118 -17.55 -4.73 17.22
CA THR A 118 -17.94 -5.88 18.06
C THR A 118 -18.96 -5.49 19.11
N PHE A 119 -18.82 -4.29 19.70
CA PHE A 119 -19.78 -3.76 20.65
C PHE A 119 -21.15 -3.53 19.99
N ARG A 120 -21.20 -2.87 18.82
CA ARG A 120 -22.45 -2.68 18.06
C ARG A 120 -23.12 -3.99 17.70
N LYS A 121 -22.35 -5.02 17.34
CA LYS A 121 -22.87 -6.36 17.06
C LYS A 121 -23.49 -7.00 18.30
N GLN A 122 -22.82 -6.91 19.45
CA GLN A 122 -23.35 -7.42 20.71
C GLN A 122 -24.62 -6.69 21.14
N GLU A 123 -24.67 -5.36 20.94
CA GLU A 123 -25.85 -4.55 21.21
C GLU A 123 -27.03 -4.95 20.31
N ASP A 124 -26.80 -5.18 19.03
CA ASP A 124 -27.82 -5.65 18.08
C ASP A 124 -28.31 -7.08 18.43
N GLU A 125 -27.40 -7.99 18.80
CA GLU A 125 -27.75 -9.34 19.27
C GLU A 125 -28.59 -9.28 20.56
N ALA A 126 -28.21 -8.43 21.51
CA ALA A 126 -28.96 -8.21 22.75
C ALA A 126 -30.35 -7.62 22.47
N PHE A 127 -30.44 -6.63 21.57
CA PHE A 127 -31.71 -6.03 21.18
C PHE A 127 -32.64 -7.06 20.52
N ASN A 128 -32.12 -7.89 19.61
CA ASN A 128 -32.88 -8.96 18.97
C ASN A 128 -33.41 -10.01 19.97
N LEU A 129 -32.70 -10.25 21.08
CA LEU A 129 -33.20 -11.12 22.15
C LEU A 129 -34.36 -10.49 22.94
N CYS A 130 -34.41 -9.17 23.03
CA CYS A 130 -35.47 -8.43 23.73
C CYS A 130 -36.71 -8.15 22.88
N LEU A 131 -36.62 -8.27 21.55
CA LEU A 131 -37.78 -8.12 20.68
C LEU A 131 -38.74 -9.31 20.82
N PRO A 132 -40.06 -9.09 20.88
CA PRO A 132 -41.03 -10.17 20.83
C PRO A 132 -40.86 -10.95 19.52
N ARG A 133 -40.27 -12.15 19.60
CA ARG A 133 -40.17 -13.04 18.44
C ARG A 133 -41.57 -13.32 17.92
N LYS A 134 -41.89 -12.85 16.71
CA LYS A 134 -43.02 -13.42 15.96
C LYS A 134 -42.68 -14.89 15.73
N GLN A 135 -43.38 -15.78 16.42
CA GLN A 135 -43.33 -17.21 16.14
C GLN A 135 -43.88 -17.42 14.73
N VAL A 136 -43.00 -17.47 13.73
CA VAL A 136 -43.33 -18.19 12.51
C VAL A 136 -43.18 -19.66 12.86
N PRO A 137 -44.23 -20.48 12.77
CA PRO A 137 -44.12 -21.91 13.06
C PRO A 137 -42.99 -22.51 12.23
N ARG A 138 -42.00 -23.08 12.93
CA ARG A 138 -40.94 -23.87 12.31
C ARG A 138 -41.61 -25.11 11.69
N PRO A 139 -41.55 -25.33 10.36
CA PRO A 139 -41.94 -26.63 9.83
C PRO A 139 -41.03 -27.71 10.43
N PRO A 140 -41.58 -28.89 10.78
CA PRO A 140 -40.87 -29.90 11.56
C PRO A 140 -39.55 -30.31 10.91
N SER A 141 -38.52 -30.35 11.74
CA SER A 141 -37.16 -30.81 11.50
C SER A 141 -37.11 -32.20 10.88
N GLN A 142 -36.47 -32.33 9.72
CA GLN A 142 -36.01 -33.62 9.21
C GLN A 142 -34.72 -34.07 9.96
N PRO A 143 -34.54 -35.39 10.19
CA PRO A 143 -33.47 -35.94 11.02
C PRO A 143 -32.06 -35.76 10.42
N PRO A 144 -30.99 -35.91 11.24
CA PRO A 144 -29.63 -35.59 10.84
C PRO A 144 -29.06 -36.63 9.87
N GLN A 145 -28.76 -36.23 8.63
CA GLN A 145 -27.87 -37.02 7.78
C GLN A 145 -26.41 -36.73 8.16
N GLN A 146 -25.84 -37.63 8.98
CA GLN A 146 -24.40 -37.82 9.08
C GLN A 146 -23.86 -38.32 7.74
N GLY A 147 -22.74 -37.76 7.30
CA GLY A 147 -21.93 -38.37 6.24
C GLY A 147 -21.13 -37.37 5.43
N PHE A 148 -20.01 -36.88 5.98
CA PHE A 148 -18.94 -36.41 5.12
C PHE A 148 -18.34 -37.60 4.35
N ALA A 149 -17.99 -37.34 3.09
CA ALA A 149 -17.22 -38.15 2.15
C ALA A 149 -17.94 -39.30 1.41
N VAL A 150 -18.34 -39.04 0.16
CA VAL A 150 -17.76 -39.74 -1.01
C VAL A 150 -17.73 -38.73 -2.18
N ALA A 151 -16.58 -38.11 -2.38
CA ALA A 151 -16.19 -37.63 -3.68
C ALA A 151 -15.57 -38.80 -4.47
N ALA A 152 -15.83 -38.82 -5.78
CA ALA A 152 -15.16 -39.59 -6.81
C ALA A 152 -15.52 -41.09 -6.99
N ALA A 153 -15.62 -41.44 -8.29
CA ALA A 153 -15.86 -42.76 -8.89
C ALA A 153 -17.28 -43.30 -8.69
N VAL A 154 -18.11 -43.37 -9.73
CA VAL A 154 -18.28 -44.52 -10.65
C VAL A 154 -19.45 -44.05 -11.55
N ARG A 155 -19.48 -43.97 -12.88
CA ARG A 155 -18.99 -44.76 -14.02
C ARG A 155 -19.35 -43.88 -15.26
N GLY A 156 -18.50 -43.58 -16.26
CA GLY A 156 -18.05 -44.49 -17.32
C GLY A 156 -19.23 -45.12 -18.09
N ARG A 157 -19.42 -45.06 -19.42
CA ARG A 157 -18.64 -44.63 -20.59
C ARG A 157 -19.56 -44.82 -21.86
N PRO A 158 -19.08 -44.92 -23.12
CA PRO A 158 -19.28 -44.03 -24.29
C PRO A 158 -20.24 -44.57 -25.41
N VAL A 159 -20.30 -43.86 -26.55
CA VAL A 159 -20.45 -44.31 -27.99
C VAL A 159 -21.12 -43.20 -28.83
N ASP A 160 -20.86 -42.89 -30.09
CA ASP A 160 -19.68 -42.83 -30.96
C ASP A 160 -20.10 -42.08 -32.27
N ALA A 161 -19.13 -41.44 -32.93
CA ALA A 161 -19.03 -41.00 -34.33
C ALA A 161 -20.25 -40.47 -35.17
N ARG A 162 -20.10 -39.26 -35.76
CA ARG A 162 -19.78 -39.12 -37.21
C ARG A 162 -19.32 -37.70 -37.62
N ALA A 163 -18.33 -37.70 -38.51
CA ALA A 163 -17.61 -36.60 -39.18
C ALA A 163 -18.53 -35.58 -39.90
N VAL A 164 -18.10 -34.35 -40.27
CA VAL A 164 -17.22 -34.04 -41.42
C VAL A 164 -16.82 -32.54 -41.37
N ARG A 165 -15.52 -32.22 -41.63
CA ARG A 165 -15.01 -30.92 -42.12
C ARG A 165 -14.87 -30.98 -43.66
N PRO A 166 -14.93 -29.87 -44.42
CA PRO A 166 -13.73 -29.06 -44.75
C PRO A 166 -13.99 -27.54 -44.67
N ALA A 167 -13.05 -26.72 -44.17
CA ALA A 167 -11.93 -26.06 -44.86
C ALA A 167 -12.35 -24.95 -45.85
N HIS A 168 -12.11 -23.70 -45.46
CA HIS A 168 -11.36 -22.69 -46.22
C HIS A 168 -10.76 -21.68 -45.23
#